data_AF-A0A7G7CRI2-F1
#
_entry.id   AF-A0A7G7CRI2-F1
#
_cell.length_a   1.000
_cell.length_b   1.000
_cell.length_c   1.000
_cell.angle_alpha   90.00
_cell.angle_beta   90.00
_cell.angle_gamma   90.00
#
_symmetry.space_group_name_H-M   'P 1'
#
loop_
_entity.id
_entity.type
_entity.pdbx_description
1 polymer ?
#
loop_
_entity_poly.entity_id
_entity_poly.type
_entity_poly.pdbx_seq_one_letter_code
_entity_poly.pdbx_strand_id
1 'polypeptide(L)'
;MSRIFRSDEVAIGDRVVCRRSFGAPPNVTHSDVIGHVTALAPLTIRPQEVGGYPSALEEVAIPAEQVQIIKKLSPRMIRNSDIRRVEQALADAAVRESGVPAAADGVDAAEWTANGQWLLGPHAAVPLGRAAGFEPVPEDEIIAHYVAQGLTPALVMPERIGKPAERLLNSGRWQAGREQLVFVPADHVGERAAPHAAPDSGEAEPEARVVDKHDATPELLTGALADFLEHHRRVILTFVGAVPEAGHSDAAGDNPNASGK
;
A
#
# COMPACT_ATOMS: atom_id res chain seq x y z
N MET A 1 -13.91 11.20 -3.62
CA MET A 1 -12.74 10.81 -2.79
C MET A 1 -12.30 9.43 -3.24
N SER A 2 -11.02 9.22 -3.52
CA SER A 2 -10.54 7.90 -3.91
C SER A 2 -10.77 6.91 -2.76
N ARG A 3 -11.36 5.75 -3.06
CA ARG A 3 -11.68 4.69 -2.09
C ARG A 3 -10.46 3.80 -1.83
N ILE A 4 -9.27 4.38 -1.78
CA ILE A 4 -8.03 3.60 -1.78
C ILE A 4 -7.57 3.47 -0.34
N PHE A 5 -7.22 2.24 0.02
CA PHE A 5 -7.00 1.78 1.38
C PHE A 5 -8.26 1.85 2.28
N ARG A 6 -8.67 0.67 2.76
CA ARG A 6 -9.57 0.46 3.91
C ARG A 6 -10.88 1.25 3.87
N SER A 7 -11.40 1.50 2.67
CA SER A 7 -12.75 2.05 2.43
C SER A 7 -13.83 0.97 2.37
N ASP A 8 -13.50 -0.24 2.81
CA ASP A 8 -14.40 -1.40 2.82
C ASP A 8 -15.46 -1.24 3.91
N GLU A 9 -16.61 -1.89 3.73
CA GLU A 9 -17.62 -1.98 4.79
C GLU A 9 -17.03 -2.64 6.04
N VAL A 10 -17.49 -2.16 7.20
CA VAL A 10 -17.05 -2.66 8.50
C VAL A 10 -17.86 -3.89 8.87
N ALA A 11 -17.17 -4.97 9.23
CA ALA A 11 -17.74 -6.21 9.71
C ALA A 11 -17.34 -6.50 11.16
N ILE A 12 -18.05 -7.43 11.81
CA ILE A 12 -17.65 -7.96 13.12
C ILE A 12 -16.26 -8.59 13.01
N GLY A 13 -15.41 -8.34 13.99
CA GLY A 13 -14.01 -8.75 14.03
C GLY A 13 -13.04 -7.74 13.41
N ASP A 14 -13.53 -6.78 12.61
CA ASP A 14 -12.66 -5.78 12.01
C ASP A 14 -12.06 -4.87 13.08
N ARG A 15 -10.76 -4.59 12.92
CA ARG A 15 -10.10 -3.54 13.68
C ARG A 15 -10.46 -2.19 13.07
N VAL A 16 -10.96 -1.26 13.87
CA VAL A 16 -11.44 0.06 13.42
C VAL A 16 -10.93 1.18 14.32
N VAL A 17 -10.96 2.39 13.79
CA VAL A 17 -11.04 3.62 14.59
C VAL A 17 -12.39 4.26 14.33
N CYS A 18 -13.14 4.52 15.39
CA CYS A 18 -14.40 5.26 15.34
C CYS A 18 -14.24 6.58 16.09
N ARG A 19 -14.37 7.69 15.36
CA ARG A 19 -14.53 9.02 15.96
C ARG A 19 -15.98 9.21 16.35
N ARG A 20 -16.22 9.47 17.64
CA ARG A 20 -17.54 9.78 18.17
C ARG A 20 -17.62 11.20 18.74
N SER A 21 -18.81 11.78 18.71
CA SER A 21 -19.15 13.03 19.39
C SER A 21 -20.31 12.86 20.35
N PHE A 22 -20.21 13.46 21.52
CA PHE A 22 -21.26 13.45 22.54
C PHE A 22 -21.26 14.75 23.34
N GLY A 23 -22.38 15.05 23.98
CA GLY A 23 -22.68 16.38 24.55
C GLY A 23 -23.51 17.23 23.61
N ALA A 24 -23.94 18.40 24.09
CA ALA A 24 -24.77 19.34 23.35
C ALA A 24 -24.04 20.70 23.22
N PRO A 25 -24.31 21.48 22.16
CA PRO A 25 -23.74 22.82 22.00
C PRO A 25 -23.94 23.69 23.25
N PRO A 26 -22.94 24.50 23.64
CA PRO A 26 -21.64 24.69 22.99
C PRO A 26 -20.59 23.62 23.34
N ASN A 27 -20.90 22.67 24.23
CA ASN A 27 -19.95 21.73 24.83
C ASN A 27 -20.00 20.34 24.17
N VAL A 28 -19.67 20.28 22.88
CA VAL A 28 -19.51 19.00 22.17
C VAL A 28 -18.11 18.44 22.44
N THR A 29 -18.04 17.19 22.89
CA THR A 29 -16.79 16.45 23.11
C THR A 29 -16.56 15.46 21.98
N HIS A 30 -15.31 15.37 21.50
CA HIS A 30 -14.88 14.38 20.52
C HIS A 30 -13.95 13.36 21.16
N SER A 31 -14.12 12.09 20.83
CA SER A 31 -13.28 11.00 21.32
C SER A 31 -13.11 9.94 20.23
N ASP A 32 -11.93 9.35 20.14
CA ASP A 32 -11.65 8.26 19.22
C ASP A 32 -11.60 6.92 20.00
N VAL A 33 -12.38 5.95 19.55
CA VAL A 33 -12.36 4.57 20.06
C VAL A 33 -11.67 3.70 19.02
N ILE A 34 -10.55 3.07 19.41
CA ILE A 34 -9.77 2.19 18.54
C ILE A 34 -9.82 0.77 19.09
N GLY A 35 -10.25 -0.18 18.28
CA GLY A 35 -10.52 -1.53 18.77
C GLY A 35 -11.10 -2.45 17.71
N HIS A 36 -11.67 -3.56 18.16
CA HIS A 36 -12.30 -4.57 17.30
C HIS A 36 -13.82 -4.50 17.39
N VAL A 37 -14.51 -4.57 16.26
CA VAL A 37 -15.97 -4.56 16.23
C VAL A 37 -16.52 -5.86 16.78
N THR A 38 -17.40 -5.77 17.77
CA THR A 38 -18.12 -6.91 18.38
C THR A 38 -19.60 -6.92 18.02
N ALA A 39 -20.17 -5.76 17.68
CA ALA A 39 -21.52 -5.63 17.15
C ALA A 39 -21.64 -4.40 16.22
N LEU A 40 -22.62 -4.41 15.31
CA LEU A 40 -22.85 -3.32 14.34
C LEU A 40 -24.06 -2.43 14.68
N ALA A 41 -25.00 -2.91 15.50
CA ALA A 41 -26.21 -2.17 15.87
C ALA A 41 -26.61 -2.43 17.35
N PRO A 42 -26.27 -1.52 18.30
CA PRO A 42 -25.40 -0.37 18.11
C PRO A 42 -23.97 -0.80 17.75
N LEU A 43 -23.18 0.13 17.19
CA LEU A 43 -21.77 -0.14 16.92
C LEU A 43 -21.07 -0.36 18.26
N THR A 44 -20.57 -1.57 18.49
CA THR A 44 -19.86 -1.93 19.71
C THR A 44 -18.42 -2.28 19.36
N ILE A 45 -17.49 -1.61 20.06
CA ILE A 45 -16.06 -1.77 19.83
C ILE A 45 -15.41 -2.18 21.14
N ARG A 46 -14.69 -3.31 21.12
CA ARG A 46 -13.78 -3.67 22.20
C ARG A 46 -12.45 -2.95 22.01
N PRO A 47 -12.01 -2.09 22.94
CA PRO A 47 -10.72 -1.43 22.84
C PRO A 47 -9.58 -2.43 22.58
N GLN A 48 -8.56 -2.03 21.86
CA GLN A 48 -7.39 -2.88 21.59
C GLN A 48 -6.34 -2.81 22.71
N GLU A 49 -5.45 -3.80 22.76
CA GLU A 49 -4.17 -3.72 23.48
C GLU A 49 -3.06 -3.13 22.59
N VAL A 50 -1.85 -3.00 23.16
CA VAL A 50 -0.65 -2.55 22.46
C VAL A 50 -0.42 -3.40 21.20
N GLY A 51 -0.04 -2.78 20.09
CA GLY A 51 0.16 -3.48 18.81
C GLY A 51 -1.12 -3.81 18.04
N GLY A 52 -2.29 -3.48 18.58
CA GLY A 52 -3.59 -3.75 17.95
C GLY A 52 -4.10 -5.17 18.22
N TYR A 53 -3.70 -5.79 19.34
CA TYR A 53 -4.24 -7.07 19.78
C TYR A 53 -5.67 -6.88 20.32
N PRO A 54 -6.56 -7.88 20.18
CA PRO A 54 -7.82 -7.89 20.94
C PRO A 54 -7.50 -7.82 22.44
N SER A 55 -8.23 -6.99 23.17
CA SER A 55 -8.09 -6.91 24.62
C SER A 55 -9.19 -7.67 25.34
N ALA A 56 -9.07 -7.75 26.66
CA ALA A 56 -10.16 -8.09 27.58
C ALA A 56 -10.83 -6.86 28.23
N LEU A 57 -10.57 -5.65 27.72
CA LEU A 57 -11.18 -4.41 28.24
C LEU A 57 -12.69 -4.38 27.96
N GLU A 58 -13.40 -3.60 28.76
CA GLU A 58 -14.84 -3.39 28.60
C GLU A 58 -15.16 -2.79 27.22
N GLU A 59 -16.22 -3.30 26.62
CA GLU A 59 -16.68 -2.88 25.31
C GLU A 59 -17.34 -1.50 25.36
N VAL A 60 -17.15 -0.71 24.31
CA VAL A 60 -17.74 0.61 24.18
C VAL A 60 -18.84 0.55 23.12
N ALA A 61 -20.10 0.63 23.57
CA ALA A 61 -21.24 0.84 22.68
C ALA A 61 -21.30 2.31 22.25
N ILE A 62 -21.42 2.54 20.94
CA ILE A 62 -21.48 3.87 20.33
C ILE A 62 -22.82 3.97 19.59
N PRO A 63 -23.77 4.77 20.10
CA PRO A 63 -25.02 5.04 19.41
C PRO A 63 -24.78 5.65 18.02
N ALA A 64 -25.64 5.34 17.06
CA ALA A 64 -25.46 5.74 15.66
C ALA A 64 -25.37 7.27 15.50
N GLU A 65 -26.13 8.02 16.30
CA GLU A 65 -26.13 9.48 16.34
C GLU A 65 -24.81 10.09 16.85
N GLN A 66 -23.99 9.30 17.55
CA GLN A 66 -22.68 9.74 18.03
C GLN A 66 -21.56 9.44 17.03
N VAL A 67 -21.76 8.54 16.08
CA VAL A 67 -20.73 8.14 15.10
C VAL A 67 -20.53 9.26 14.10
N GLN A 68 -19.33 9.84 14.07
CA GLN A 68 -18.97 10.83 13.05
C GLN A 68 -18.25 10.17 11.88
N ILE A 69 -17.23 9.36 12.18
CA ILE A 69 -16.38 8.71 11.18
C ILE A 69 -15.99 7.35 11.72
N ILE A 70 -16.15 6.32 10.91
CA ILE A 70 -15.54 5.01 11.15
C ILE A 70 -14.56 4.70 10.01
N LYS A 71 -13.37 4.23 10.38
CA LYS A 71 -12.37 3.76 9.42
C LYS A 71 -11.91 2.37 9.80
N LYS A 72 -11.95 1.45 8.83
CA LYS A 72 -11.32 0.15 8.96
C LYS A 72 -9.80 0.34 9.05
N LEU A 73 -9.16 -0.43 9.91
CA LEU A 73 -7.73 -0.48 10.11
C LEU A 73 -7.20 -1.85 9.71
N SER A 74 -5.88 -1.97 9.54
CA SER A 74 -5.28 -3.29 9.41
C SER A 74 -5.49 -4.08 10.70
N PRO A 75 -5.68 -5.41 10.60
CA PRO A 75 -5.91 -6.29 11.75
C PRO A 75 -4.86 -6.12 12.84
N ARG A 76 -3.62 -5.83 12.44
CA ARG A 76 -2.50 -5.50 13.33
C ARG A 76 -1.94 -4.12 13.02
N MET A 77 -1.22 -3.55 13.99
CA MET A 77 -0.39 -2.39 13.72
C MET A 77 0.75 -2.78 12.76
N ILE A 78 0.87 -2.03 11.66
CA ILE A 78 1.96 -2.18 10.69
C ILE A 78 3.00 -1.11 10.99
N ARG A 79 4.26 -1.50 11.20
CA ARG A 79 5.37 -0.57 11.40
C ARG A 79 5.90 -0.08 10.07
N ASN A 80 6.54 1.09 10.05
CA ASN A 80 7.21 1.58 8.85
C ASN A 80 8.29 0.59 8.36
N SER A 81 8.99 -0.08 9.28
CA SER A 81 9.96 -1.14 8.96
C SER A 81 9.35 -2.29 8.16
N ASP A 82 8.13 -2.70 8.51
CA ASP A 82 7.44 -3.82 7.83
C ASP A 82 7.10 -3.43 6.39
N ILE A 83 6.71 -2.17 6.18
CA ILE A 83 6.44 -1.60 4.86
C ILE A 83 7.74 -1.53 4.03
N ARG A 84 8.84 -1.05 4.63
CA ARG A 84 10.15 -0.98 3.95
C ARG A 84 10.67 -2.37 3.54
N ARG A 85 10.45 -3.39 4.36
CA ARG A 85 10.78 -4.79 4.00
C ARG A 85 10.00 -5.27 2.78
N VAL A 86 8.70 -4.96 2.70
CA VAL A 86 7.88 -5.30 1.53
C VAL A 86 8.40 -4.64 0.26
N GLU A 87 8.76 -3.36 0.35
CA GLU A 87 9.31 -2.63 -0.80
C GLU A 87 10.64 -3.25 -1.24
N GLN A 88 11.52 -3.58 -0.29
CA GLN A 88 12.80 -4.25 -0.56
C GLN A 88 12.58 -5.61 -1.24
N ALA A 89 11.71 -6.46 -0.69
CA ALA A 89 11.41 -7.76 -1.29
C ALA A 89 10.82 -7.63 -2.71
N LEU A 90 9.98 -6.61 -2.96
CA LEU A 90 9.46 -6.33 -4.29
C LEU A 90 10.56 -5.88 -5.25
N ALA A 91 11.49 -5.06 -4.78
CA ALA A 91 12.64 -4.61 -5.53
C ALA A 91 13.58 -5.76 -5.90
N ASP A 92 13.89 -6.64 -4.94
CA ASP A 92 14.74 -7.80 -5.16
C ASP A 92 14.09 -8.77 -6.16
N ALA A 93 12.78 -8.99 -6.05
CA ALA A 93 12.03 -9.77 -7.03
C ALA A 93 12.07 -9.15 -8.44
N ALA A 94 11.90 -7.83 -8.54
CA ALA A 94 12.01 -7.08 -9.79
C ALA A 94 13.40 -7.18 -10.43
N VAL A 95 14.47 -7.07 -9.64
CA VAL A 95 15.86 -7.24 -10.11
C VAL A 95 16.10 -8.66 -10.58
N ARG A 96 15.60 -9.67 -9.85
CA ARG A 96 15.72 -11.08 -10.26
C ARG A 96 15.01 -11.35 -11.59
N GLU A 97 13.85 -10.74 -11.83
CA GLU A 97 13.07 -10.92 -13.07
C GLU A 97 13.67 -10.23 -14.29
N SER A 98 14.40 -9.11 -14.10
CA SER A 98 15.03 -8.39 -15.21
C SER A 98 16.23 -9.12 -15.82
N GLY A 99 16.71 -10.21 -15.18
CA GLY A 99 17.85 -10.99 -15.65
C GLY A 99 19.19 -10.24 -15.52
N VAL A 100 19.21 -9.08 -14.86
CA VAL A 100 20.45 -8.40 -14.46
C VAL A 100 21.15 -9.33 -13.47
N PRO A 101 22.42 -9.75 -13.72
CA PRO A 101 23.16 -10.53 -12.76
C PRO A 101 23.14 -9.77 -11.45
N ALA A 102 22.70 -10.42 -10.36
CA ALA A 102 22.86 -9.85 -9.04
C ALA A 102 24.34 -9.46 -8.91
N ALA A 103 24.64 -8.16 -8.96
CA ALA A 103 25.91 -7.70 -8.45
C ALA A 103 25.99 -8.28 -7.03
N ALA A 104 27.19 -8.62 -6.58
CA ALA A 104 27.41 -9.30 -5.31
C ALA A 104 26.76 -8.58 -4.09
N ASP A 105 26.17 -7.40 -4.30
CA ASP A 105 25.56 -6.49 -3.33
C ASP A 105 24.04 -6.15 -3.58
N GLY A 106 23.33 -6.76 -4.54
CA GLY A 106 21.86 -6.60 -4.69
C GLY A 106 21.37 -5.46 -5.61
N VAL A 107 20.41 -4.63 -5.15
CA VAL A 107 19.68 -3.56 -5.90
C VAL A 107 20.60 -2.48 -6.53
N ASP A 108 21.88 -2.48 -6.19
CA ASP A 108 22.86 -1.46 -6.61
C ASP A 108 23.15 -1.45 -8.13
N ALA A 109 22.81 -2.50 -8.87
CA ALA A 109 22.94 -2.54 -10.33
C ALA A 109 21.71 -2.01 -11.09
N ALA A 110 20.63 -1.67 -10.39
CA ALA A 110 19.38 -1.24 -11.00
C ALA A 110 19.34 0.27 -11.25
N GLU A 111 18.45 0.72 -12.14
CA GLU A 111 18.27 2.13 -12.47
C GLU A 111 17.44 2.83 -11.38
N TRP A 112 17.86 4.02 -10.98
CA TRP A 112 17.22 4.84 -9.95
C TRP A 112 16.86 6.21 -10.49
N THR A 113 15.85 6.84 -9.91
CA THR A 113 15.58 8.26 -10.16
C THR A 113 16.75 9.13 -9.69
N ALA A 114 16.92 10.31 -10.26
CA ALA A 114 18.05 11.20 -10.00
C ALA A 114 18.19 11.61 -8.53
N ASN A 115 17.08 11.68 -7.78
CA ASN A 115 17.09 11.94 -6.35
C ASN A 115 17.42 10.70 -5.49
N GLY A 116 17.64 9.53 -6.10
CA GLY A 116 17.95 8.27 -5.43
C GLY A 116 16.82 7.73 -4.56
N GLN A 117 15.57 8.18 -4.77
CA GLN A 117 14.43 7.79 -3.92
C GLN A 117 13.58 6.67 -4.49
N TRP A 118 13.57 6.49 -5.81
CA TRP A 118 12.73 5.50 -6.47
C TRP A 118 13.59 4.58 -7.33
N LEU A 119 13.40 3.28 -7.14
CA LEU A 119 13.92 2.25 -8.02
C LEU A 119 13.03 2.15 -9.26
N LEU A 120 13.61 2.21 -10.46
CA LEU A 120 12.89 2.06 -11.72
C LEU A 120 12.88 0.58 -12.12
N GLY A 121 11.96 -0.17 -11.51
CA GLY A 121 11.80 -1.61 -11.74
C GLY A 121 11.21 -1.94 -13.13
N PRO A 122 11.19 -3.22 -13.54
CA PRO A 122 10.75 -3.64 -14.88
C PRO A 122 9.26 -3.40 -15.14
N HIS A 123 8.44 -3.29 -14.09
CA HIS A 123 6.98 -3.20 -14.21
C HIS A 123 6.36 -2.05 -13.41
N ALA A 124 7.06 -1.51 -12.43
CA ALA A 124 6.62 -0.36 -11.65
C ALA A 124 7.77 0.25 -10.86
N ALA A 125 7.73 1.56 -10.63
CA ALA A 125 8.68 2.25 -9.78
C ALA A 125 8.39 1.94 -8.29
N VAL A 126 9.44 1.66 -7.51
CA VAL A 126 9.34 1.26 -6.09
C VAL A 126 10.00 2.30 -5.18
N PRO A 127 9.31 2.84 -4.15
CA PRO A 127 9.82 3.93 -3.31
C PRO A 127 10.78 3.43 -2.21
N LEU A 128 12.00 3.06 -2.57
CA LEU A 128 12.98 2.44 -1.66
C LEU A 128 13.91 3.40 -0.92
N GLY A 129 14.15 4.60 -1.45
CA GLY A 129 15.14 5.50 -0.86
C GLY A 129 14.75 5.96 0.55
N ARG A 130 15.75 6.40 1.31
CA ARG A 130 15.60 6.76 2.73
C ARG A 130 14.59 7.89 2.97
N ALA A 131 14.41 8.77 1.99
CA ALA A 131 13.46 9.89 2.01
C ALA A 131 12.23 9.63 1.12
N ALA A 132 12.10 8.44 0.52
CA ALA A 132 10.94 8.08 -0.29
C ALA A 132 9.67 8.13 0.56
N GLY A 133 8.67 8.89 0.11
CA GLY A 133 7.45 9.18 0.87
C GLY A 133 7.48 10.48 1.68
N PHE A 134 8.62 11.16 1.76
CA PHE A 134 8.75 12.51 2.35
C PHE A 134 8.98 13.59 1.28
N GLU A 135 9.50 13.20 0.12
CA GLU A 135 9.68 14.07 -1.04
C GLU A 135 8.54 13.91 -2.06
N PRO A 136 8.32 14.91 -2.93
CA PRO A 136 7.47 14.76 -4.10
C PRO A 136 7.91 13.58 -4.98
N VAL A 137 6.94 12.94 -5.65
CA VAL A 137 7.25 11.88 -6.62
C VAL A 137 7.88 12.53 -7.87
N PRO A 138 9.02 12.02 -8.39
CA PRO A 138 9.61 12.48 -9.64
C PRO A 138 8.82 11.94 -10.84
N GLU A 139 7.58 12.43 -11.01
CA GLU A 139 6.62 11.91 -12.00
C GLU A 139 7.17 11.88 -13.42
N ASP A 140 7.74 12.99 -13.88
CA ASP A 140 8.16 13.13 -15.27
C ASP A 140 9.35 12.21 -15.61
N GLU A 141 10.23 11.95 -14.65
CA GLU A 141 11.34 11.01 -14.79
C GLU A 141 10.84 9.56 -14.87
N ILE A 142 9.93 9.17 -13.97
CA ILE A 142 9.29 7.85 -13.98
C ILE A 142 8.53 7.62 -15.29
N ILE A 143 7.76 8.61 -15.74
CA ILE A 143 7.00 8.53 -17.00
C ILE A 143 7.96 8.38 -18.18
N ALA A 144 9.00 9.21 -18.26
CA ALA A 144 9.97 9.16 -19.36
C ALA A 144 10.65 7.78 -19.46
N HIS A 145 11.06 7.21 -18.32
CA HIS A 145 11.69 5.89 -18.27
C HIS A 145 10.79 4.78 -18.85
N TYR A 146 9.53 4.69 -18.42
CA TYR A 146 8.61 3.64 -18.90
C TYR A 146 8.16 3.87 -20.34
N VAL A 147 7.89 5.12 -20.74
CA VAL A 147 7.51 5.45 -22.12
C VAL A 147 8.64 5.11 -23.09
N ALA A 148 9.90 5.37 -22.74
CA ALA A 148 11.06 5.02 -23.57
C ALA A 148 11.18 3.52 -23.86
N GLN A 149 10.58 2.67 -23.01
CA GLN A 149 10.53 1.22 -23.15
C GLN A 149 9.22 0.71 -23.76
N GLY A 150 8.32 1.61 -24.17
CA GLY A 150 6.99 1.24 -24.66
C GLY A 150 6.05 0.66 -23.59
N LEU A 151 6.33 0.94 -22.32
CA LEU A 151 5.54 0.46 -21.18
C LEU A 151 4.61 1.57 -20.67
N THR A 152 3.47 1.16 -20.07
CA THR A 152 2.63 2.10 -19.33
C THR A 152 3.32 2.49 -18.02
N PRO A 153 3.53 3.78 -17.74
CA PRO A 153 4.14 4.19 -16.48
C PRO A 153 3.33 3.71 -15.29
N ALA A 154 4.02 3.10 -14.32
CA ALA A 154 3.41 2.60 -13.10
C ALA A 154 4.34 2.81 -11.91
N LEU A 155 3.75 2.98 -10.73
CA LEU A 155 4.46 3.03 -9.46
C LEU A 155 3.71 2.31 -8.36
N VAL A 156 4.43 1.94 -7.32
CA VAL A 156 3.88 1.31 -6.13
C VAL A 156 3.60 2.38 -5.08
N MET A 157 2.38 2.38 -4.56
CA MET A 157 1.93 3.22 -3.46
C MET A 157 1.69 2.34 -2.22
N PRO A 158 2.60 2.36 -1.23
CA PRO A 158 2.42 1.65 0.04
C PRO A 158 1.42 2.36 0.94
N GLU A 159 0.60 1.58 1.66
CA GLU A 159 -0.54 2.05 2.47
C GLU A 159 -0.28 3.22 3.43
N ARG A 160 0.89 3.30 4.09
CA ARG A 160 1.17 4.38 5.08
C ARG A 160 2.22 5.40 4.65
N ILE A 161 3.08 5.05 3.70
CA ILE A 161 4.23 5.88 3.31
C ILE A 161 4.03 6.45 1.89
N GLY A 162 3.01 5.97 1.17
CA GLY A 162 2.67 6.42 -0.17
C GLY A 162 1.90 7.74 -0.25
N LYS A 163 1.83 8.56 0.81
CA LYS A 163 1.02 9.80 0.79
C LYS A 163 1.41 10.77 -0.33
N PRO A 164 2.70 10.95 -0.69
CA PRO A 164 3.04 11.72 -1.89
C PRO A 164 2.48 11.10 -3.18
N ALA A 165 2.56 9.78 -3.34
CA ALA A 165 1.97 9.06 -4.48
C ALA A 165 0.44 9.14 -4.50
N GLU A 166 -0.23 9.14 -3.33
CA GLU A 166 -1.68 9.30 -3.21
C GLU A 166 -2.15 10.65 -3.77
N ARG A 167 -1.35 11.71 -3.60
CA ARG A 167 -1.68 13.04 -4.13
C ARG A 167 -1.74 13.06 -5.65
N LEU A 168 -0.98 12.19 -6.32
CA LEU A 168 -0.96 12.09 -7.79
C LEU A 168 -2.33 11.72 -8.35
N LEU A 169 -3.15 10.98 -7.59
CA LEU A 169 -4.49 10.60 -8.00
C LEU A 169 -5.43 11.80 -8.16
N ASN A 170 -5.09 12.94 -7.57
CA ASN A 170 -5.86 14.18 -7.73
C ASN A 170 -5.45 14.97 -8.97
N SER A 171 -4.35 14.62 -9.66
CA SER A 171 -3.88 15.35 -10.84
C SER A 171 -4.60 14.96 -12.13
N GLY A 172 -5.31 13.82 -12.13
CA GLY A 172 -5.94 13.25 -13.34
C GLY A 172 -4.96 12.56 -14.28
N ARG A 173 -3.64 12.70 -14.07
CA ARG A 173 -2.58 11.98 -14.83
C ARG A 173 -2.40 10.54 -14.34
N TRP A 174 -2.88 10.23 -13.15
CA TRP A 174 -2.68 8.93 -12.50
C TRP A 174 -4.00 8.37 -12.02
N GLN A 175 -4.13 7.05 -12.14
CA GLN A 175 -5.26 6.30 -11.62
C GLN A 175 -4.76 5.16 -10.74
N ALA A 176 -5.50 4.87 -9.68
CA ALA A 176 -5.23 3.69 -8.89
C ALA A 176 -5.70 2.44 -9.65
N GLY A 177 -4.85 1.43 -9.68
CA GLY A 177 -5.10 0.11 -10.22
C GLY A 177 -5.25 -0.90 -9.09
N ARG A 178 -4.71 -2.11 -9.33
CA ARG A 178 -4.84 -3.25 -8.40
C ARG A 178 -4.25 -2.96 -7.02
N GLU A 179 -4.91 -3.50 -5.99
CA GLU A 179 -4.40 -3.56 -4.62
C GLU A 179 -3.91 -4.99 -4.34
N GLN A 180 -2.67 -5.14 -3.89
CA GLN A 180 -2.11 -6.43 -3.48
C GLN A 180 -1.89 -6.45 -1.96
N LEU A 181 -2.19 -7.59 -1.34
CA LEU A 181 -1.86 -7.92 0.03
C LEU A 181 -0.52 -8.65 0.05
N VAL A 182 0.46 -8.07 0.72
CA VAL A 182 1.76 -8.70 0.93
C VAL A 182 1.90 -9.06 2.41
N PHE A 183 2.24 -10.31 2.70
CA PHE A 183 2.48 -10.80 4.05
C PHE A 183 3.99 -10.95 4.27
N VAL A 184 4.51 -10.25 5.28
CA VAL A 184 5.92 -10.34 5.70
C VAL A 184 6.02 -10.88 7.11
N PRO A 185 7.03 -11.69 7.46
CA PRO A 185 7.17 -12.21 8.82
C PRO A 185 7.29 -11.12 9.88
N ALA A 186 6.69 -11.38 11.04
CA ALA A 186 6.62 -10.48 12.19
C ALA A 186 7.90 -10.50 13.04
N ASP A 187 8.57 -11.65 13.09
CA ASP A 187 9.64 -11.95 14.03
C ASP A 187 10.99 -11.67 13.39
N HIS A 188 11.36 -10.39 13.35
CA HIS A 188 12.76 -9.96 13.29
C HIS A 188 12.90 -8.80 14.29
N VAL A 189 12.92 -9.18 15.58
CA VAL A 189 13.36 -8.34 16.69
C VAL A 189 14.86 -8.56 16.85
N GLY A 190 15.65 -7.56 16.51
CA GLY A 190 17.07 -7.50 16.87
C GLY A 190 18.04 -8.01 15.80
N GLU A 191 18.31 -7.20 14.79
CA GLU A 191 19.59 -6.50 14.69
C GLU A 191 19.49 -5.52 13.53
N ARG A 192 20.04 -4.34 13.76
CA ARG A 192 20.13 -3.30 12.74
C ARG A 192 21.27 -3.71 11.82
N ALA A 193 21.00 -4.59 10.85
CA ALA A 193 21.77 -4.52 9.61
C ALA A 193 21.55 -3.08 9.09
N ALA A 194 22.65 -2.34 8.93
CA ALA A 194 22.58 -1.06 8.25
C ALA A 194 21.84 -1.25 6.93
N PRO A 195 21.08 -0.25 6.43
CA PRO A 195 20.74 -0.26 5.01
C PRO A 195 22.08 -0.44 4.27
N HIS A 196 22.19 -1.45 3.41
CA HIS A 196 23.40 -1.88 2.67
C HIS A 196 24.39 -2.84 3.37
N ALA A 197 24.03 -3.54 4.46
CA ALA A 197 24.81 -4.73 4.82
C ALA A 197 24.41 -5.88 3.89
N ALA A 198 25.36 -6.42 3.12
CA ALA A 198 25.16 -7.61 2.32
C ALA A 198 24.55 -8.73 3.20
N PRO A 199 23.56 -9.49 2.71
CA PRO A 199 22.97 -10.57 3.48
C PRO A 199 24.05 -11.61 3.79
N ASP A 200 24.16 -11.98 5.06
CA ASP A 200 25.00 -13.10 5.47
C ASP A 200 24.49 -14.36 4.74
N SER A 201 25.38 -14.99 3.99
CA SER A 201 25.04 -16.10 3.11
C SER A 201 24.67 -17.33 3.95
N GLY A 202 23.38 -17.58 4.19
CA GLY A 202 23.02 -18.85 4.84
C GLY A 202 21.55 -19.09 5.17
N GLU A 203 20.72 -18.07 5.38
CA GLU A 203 19.32 -18.31 5.77
C GLU A 203 18.38 -17.93 4.62
N ALA A 204 17.55 -18.89 4.21
CA ALA A 204 16.52 -18.67 3.20
C ALA A 204 15.58 -17.57 3.68
N GLU A 205 15.65 -16.40 3.03
CA GLU A 205 14.73 -15.28 3.24
C GLU A 205 13.28 -15.82 3.21
N PRO A 206 12.50 -15.65 4.29
CA PRO A 206 11.13 -16.12 4.31
C PRO A 206 10.30 -15.37 3.26
N GLU A 207 9.92 -16.09 2.21
CA GLU A 207 9.27 -15.54 1.03
C GLU A 207 8.00 -14.75 1.40
N ALA A 208 7.99 -13.46 1.07
CA ALA A 208 6.80 -12.63 1.22
C ALA A 208 5.66 -13.22 0.37
N ARG A 209 4.52 -13.52 1.00
CA ARG A 209 3.36 -14.05 0.27
C ARG A 209 2.54 -12.91 -0.29
N VAL A 210 2.29 -12.91 -1.61
CA VAL A 210 1.48 -11.90 -2.32
C VAL A 210 0.13 -12.48 -2.72
N VAL A 211 -0.96 -11.77 -2.44
CA VAL A 211 -2.34 -12.14 -2.81
C VAL A 211 -3.03 -10.90 -3.38
N ASP A 212 -3.82 -11.04 -4.46
CA ASP A 212 -4.69 -9.94 -4.89
C ASP A 212 -5.73 -9.65 -3.81
N LYS A 213 -5.93 -8.38 -3.44
CA LYS A 213 -6.86 -8.02 -2.36
C LYS A 213 -8.29 -8.45 -2.69
N HIS A 214 -8.70 -8.40 -3.96
CA HIS A 214 -10.06 -8.76 -4.36
C HIS A 214 -10.32 -10.27 -4.35
N ASP A 215 -9.27 -11.07 -4.50
CA ASP A 215 -9.35 -12.54 -4.46
C ASP A 215 -9.15 -13.12 -3.04
N ALA A 216 -8.84 -12.27 -2.06
CA ALA A 216 -8.60 -12.69 -0.69
C ALA A 216 -9.92 -13.05 0.02
N THR A 217 -10.29 -14.33 0.02
CA THR A 217 -11.43 -14.82 0.82
C THR A 217 -11.09 -14.99 2.30
N PRO A 218 -12.06 -14.86 3.21
CA PRO A 218 -11.89 -15.25 4.62
C PRO A 218 -11.44 -16.70 4.81
N GLU A 219 -11.74 -17.62 3.86
CA GLU A 219 -11.28 -19.01 3.91
C GLU A 219 -9.84 -19.23 3.44
N LEU A 220 -9.30 -18.39 2.55
CA LEU A 220 -7.84 -18.30 2.31
C LEU A 220 -7.08 -17.84 3.57
N LEU A 221 -7.84 -17.39 4.57
CA LEU A 221 -7.45 -16.80 5.84
C LEU A 221 -8.12 -17.57 7.02
N THR A 222 -8.38 -18.89 6.96
CA THR A 222 -9.05 -19.62 8.07
C THR A 222 -8.12 -20.15 9.16
N GLY A 223 -8.62 -20.13 10.41
CA GLY A 223 -8.20 -20.91 11.60
C GLY A 223 -6.80 -20.58 12.13
N ALA A 224 -5.80 -20.75 11.29
CA ALA A 224 -4.45 -20.28 11.45
C ALA A 224 -4.30 -18.78 11.16
N LEU A 225 -5.37 -17.99 11.00
CA LEU A 225 -5.21 -16.56 10.69
C LEU A 225 -4.72 -15.74 11.87
N ALA A 226 -5.19 -16.06 13.08
CA ALA A 226 -4.68 -15.43 14.28
C ALA A 226 -3.19 -15.72 14.41
N ASP A 227 -2.80 -16.99 14.28
CA ASP A 227 -1.41 -17.46 14.33
C ASP A 227 -0.58 -16.91 13.14
N PHE A 228 -1.12 -16.93 11.92
CA PHE A 228 -0.44 -16.44 10.74
C PHE A 228 -0.25 -14.92 10.79
N LEU A 229 -1.26 -14.16 11.24
CA LEU A 229 -1.13 -12.71 11.47
C LEU A 229 -0.34 -12.36 12.74
N GLU A 230 -0.15 -13.32 13.65
CA GLU A 230 0.79 -13.20 14.75
C GLU A 230 2.21 -13.24 14.20
N HIS A 231 2.52 -14.22 13.36
CA HIS A 231 3.83 -14.43 12.73
C HIS A 231 4.05 -13.62 11.45
N HIS A 232 3.04 -12.95 10.89
CA HIS A 232 3.15 -12.14 9.67
C HIS A 232 2.37 -10.82 9.77
N ARG A 233 2.89 -9.78 9.14
CA ARG A 233 2.25 -8.48 8.96
C ARG A 233 1.75 -8.37 7.54
N ARG A 234 0.50 -7.91 7.40
CA ARG A 234 -0.14 -7.65 6.11
C ARG A 234 0.07 -6.19 5.72
N VAL A 235 0.75 -5.95 4.60
CA VAL A 235 0.92 -4.62 3.99
C VAL A 235 0.10 -4.57 2.71
N ILE A 236 -0.59 -3.44 2.47
CA ILE A 236 -1.30 -3.21 1.22
C ILE A 236 -0.41 -2.38 0.29
N LEU A 237 -0.21 -2.87 -0.92
CA LEU A 237 0.41 -2.16 -2.02
C LEU A 237 -0.66 -1.82 -3.06
N THR A 238 -0.81 -0.54 -3.39
CA THR A 238 -1.63 -0.11 -4.52
C THR A 238 -0.72 0.19 -5.69
N PHE A 239 -1.00 -0.41 -6.85
CA PHE A 239 -0.33 -0.03 -8.09
C PHE A 239 -1.03 1.19 -8.66
N VAL A 240 -0.27 2.23 -8.97
CA VAL A 240 -0.78 3.48 -9.54
C VAL A 240 -0.22 3.58 -10.96
N GLY A 241 -1.11 3.58 -11.94
CA GLY A 241 -0.76 3.66 -13.35
C GLY A 241 -1.03 5.06 -13.90
N ALA A 242 -0.19 5.53 -14.82
CA ALA A 242 -0.49 6.72 -15.57
C ALA A 242 -1.72 6.48 -16.46
N VAL A 243 -2.63 7.45 -16.50
CA VAL A 243 -3.75 7.43 -17.44
C VAL A 243 -3.17 7.66 -18.83
N PRO A 244 -3.41 6.77 -19.80
CA PRO A 244 -3.00 7.04 -21.17
C PRO A 244 -3.64 8.37 -21.60
N GLU A 245 -2.85 9.33 -22.08
CA GLU A 245 -3.44 10.48 -22.75
C GLU A 245 -4.32 9.93 -23.87
N ALA A 246 -5.61 10.31 -23.87
CA ALA A 246 -6.50 9.96 -24.97
C ALA A 246 -5.82 10.47 -26.24
N GLY A 247 -5.30 9.53 -27.03
CA GLY A 247 -4.56 9.87 -28.23
C GLY A 247 -5.37 10.87 -29.02
N HIS A 248 -4.70 11.94 -29.44
CA HIS A 248 -5.00 12.51 -30.75
C HIS A 248 -5.07 11.32 -31.69
N SER A 249 -6.27 10.89 -32.06
CA SER A 249 -6.42 10.10 -33.25
C SER A 249 -5.87 10.99 -34.34
N ASP A 250 -4.69 10.67 -34.85
CA ASP A 250 -4.34 11.02 -36.21
C ASP A 250 -5.39 10.33 -37.08
N ALA A 251 -6.54 11.00 -37.21
CA ALA A 251 -7.38 10.88 -38.37
C ALA A 251 -6.51 11.42 -39.50
N ALA A 252 -5.68 10.54 -40.05
CA ALA A 252 -5.25 10.62 -41.41
C ALA A 252 -6.53 10.77 -42.23
N GLY A 253 -6.87 12.02 -42.52
CA GLY A 253 -7.90 12.37 -43.48
C GLY A 253 -7.44 11.82 -44.81
N ASP A 254 -7.89 10.61 -45.10
CA ASP A 254 -7.92 10.08 -46.45
C ASP A 254 -8.72 11.09 -47.27
N ASN A 255 -8.03 11.90 -48.07
CA ASN A 255 -8.63 12.87 -48.96
C ASN A 255 -8.63 12.25 -50.36
N PRO A 256 -9.73 11.58 -50.79
CA PRO A 256 -9.78 10.89 -52.07
C PRO A 256 -10.10 11.85 -53.22
N ASN A 257 -9.40 12.99 -53.31
CA ASN A 257 -9.63 13.95 -54.40
C ASN A 257 -8.34 14.68 -54.83
N ALA A 258 -7.33 13.90 -55.19
CA ALA A 258 -6.19 14.39 -55.98
C ALA A 258 -5.96 13.46 -57.18
N SER A 259 -6.92 13.39 -58.09
CA SER A 259 -6.74 12.89 -59.46
C SER A 259 -7.91 13.37 -60.33
N GLY A 260 -7.69 14.42 -61.13
CA GLY A 260 -8.69 14.83 -62.11
C GLY A 260 -8.51 16.20 -62.74
N LYS A 261 -7.54 16.29 -63.66
CA LYS A 261 -7.40 17.24 -64.78
C LYS A 261 -6.96 18.68 -64.49
#